data_AF-A0A2V9D9Z0-F1
#
_entry.id   AF-A0A2V9D9Z0-F1
#
_cell.length_a   1.000
_cell.length_b   1.000
_cell.length_c   1.000
_cell.angle_alpha   90.00
_cell.angle_beta   90.00
_cell.angle_gamma   90.00
#
_symmetry.space_group_name_H-M   'P 1'
#
loop_
_entity.id
_entity.type
_entity.pdbx_description
1 polymer ?
#
loop_
_entity_poly.entity_id
_entity_poly.type
_entity_poly.pdbx_seq_one_letter_code
_entity_poly.pdbx_strand_id
1 'polypeptide(L)'
;NFVQTMLRLAQEGNLIRVVSDQVSTPTSTRDLAEKLSALIRTENYGLYHMTNLGECSWYEFAREIFRQTRISPHLSPTTSETFGAKAPRPPYSVLDNAALRKAGFPDFRPWQEALAEYLHEHQKQNL
;
A
#
# COMPACT_ATOMS: atom_id res chain seq x y z
N ASN A 1 -8.99 4.70 4.54
CA ASN A 1 -8.13 3.61 4.01
C ASN A 1 -7.10 3.22 5.08
N PHE A 2 -6.19 2.26 4.83
CA PHE A 2 -5.21 1.82 5.84
C PHE A 2 -4.32 2.95 6.36
N VAL A 3 -3.79 3.81 5.47
CA VAL A 3 -2.95 4.96 5.84
C VAL A 3 -3.67 5.88 6.82
N GLN A 4 -4.89 6.30 6.49
CA GLN A 4 -5.71 7.15 7.36
C GLN A 4 -6.04 6.48 8.70
N THR A 5 -6.31 5.17 8.70
CA THR A 5 -6.53 4.40 9.94
C THR A 5 -5.31 4.45 10.84
N MET A 6 -4.10 4.25 10.30
CA MET A 6 -2.86 4.32 11.09
C MET A 6 -2.64 5.71 11.68
N LEU A 7 -2.85 6.76 10.89
CA LEU A 7 -2.70 8.14 11.37
C LEU A 7 -3.70 8.49 12.47
N ARG A 8 -4.97 8.08 12.32
CA ARG A 8 -5.98 8.26 13.37
C ARG A 8 -5.63 7.51 14.65
N LEU A 9 -5.28 6.23 14.55
CA LEU A 9 -4.91 5.43 15.73
C LEU A 9 -3.69 5.99 16.47
N ALA A 10 -2.75 6.61 15.74
CA ALA A 10 -1.61 7.27 16.37
C ALA A 10 -2.01 8.50 17.21
N GLN A 11 -3.09 9.20 16.84
CA GLN A 11 -3.63 10.32 17.62
C GLN A 11 -4.35 9.86 18.89
N GLU A 12 -4.88 8.64 18.92
CA GLU A 12 -5.56 8.06 20.08
C GLU A 12 -4.59 7.64 21.20
N GLY A 13 -3.29 7.50 20.90
CA GLY A 13 -2.25 7.21 21.89
C GLY A 13 -2.23 5.78 22.44
N ASN A 14 -3.11 4.89 21.95
CA ASN A 14 -3.19 3.50 22.36
C ASN A 14 -2.14 2.62 21.64
N LEU A 15 -1.90 1.41 22.17
CA LEU A 15 -1.08 0.39 21.50
C LEU A 15 -1.72 -0.03 20.17
N ILE A 16 -0.99 0.13 19.07
CA ILE A 16 -1.37 -0.29 17.73
C ILE A 16 -0.72 -1.65 17.45
N ARG A 17 -1.53 -2.69 17.25
CA ARG A 17 -1.06 -4.01 16.81
C ARG A 17 -1.34 -4.21 15.33
N VAL A 18 -0.32 -4.47 14.53
CA VAL A 18 -0.44 -4.65 13.08
C VAL A 18 0.17 -5.97 12.65
N VAL A 19 -0.52 -6.69 11.78
CA VAL A 19 -0.11 -8.02 11.29
C VAL A 19 1.23 -7.95 10.54
N SER A 20 2.15 -8.86 10.85
CA SER A 20 3.50 -8.92 10.26
C SER A 20 3.74 -10.13 9.36
N ASP A 21 2.78 -11.05 9.27
CA ASP A 21 2.84 -12.32 8.53
C ASP A 21 1.96 -12.33 7.27
N GLN A 22 1.49 -11.15 6.84
CA GLN A 22 0.75 -10.93 5.60
C GLN A 22 1.48 -9.91 4.75
N VAL A 23 2.09 -10.36 3.65
CA VAL A 23 2.94 -9.56 2.75
C VAL A 23 2.20 -9.22 1.46
N SER A 24 2.25 -7.96 1.06
CA SER A 24 1.62 -7.44 -0.16
C SER A 24 2.36 -6.21 -0.69
N THR A 25 1.84 -5.58 -1.73
CA THR A 25 2.38 -4.33 -2.26
C THR A 25 1.37 -3.18 -2.13
N PRO A 26 1.60 -2.20 -1.25
CA PRO A 26 0.78 -1.00 -1.17
C PRO A 26 0.73 -0.30 -2.53
N THR A 27 -0.48 0.02 -3.02
CA THR A 27 -0.66 0.60 -4.36
C THR A 27 -1.45 1.89 -4.30
N SER A 28 -0.93 2.94 -4.94
CA SER A 28 -1.60 4.23 -5.07
C SER A 28 -2.71 4.17 -6.11
N THR A 29 -3.87 4.73 -5.76
CA THR A 29 -4.98 4.90 -6.70
C THR A 29 -4.65 5.88 -7.81
N ARG A 30 -3.79 6.88 -7.56
CA ARG A 30 -3.31 7.83 -8.58
C ARG A 30 -2.51 7.07 -9.65
N ASP A 31 -1.51 6.31 -9.22
CA ASP A 31 -0.64 5.55 -10.13
C ASP A 31 -1.46 4.53 -10.92
N LEU A 32 -2.36 3.80 -10.25
CA LEU A 32 -3.24 2.84 -10.91
C LEU A 32 -4.12 3.52 -11.96
N ALA A 33 -4.76 4.64 -11.62
CA ALA A 33 -5.66 5.35 -12.53
C ALA A 33 -4.92 5.89 -13.76
N GLU A 34 -3.72 6.43 -13.59
CA GLU A 34 -2.90 6.91 -14.71
C GLU A 34 -2.54 5.77 -15.68
N LYS A 35 -2.12 4.62 -15.15
CA LYS A 35 -1.66 3.48 -15.96
C LYS A 35 -2.85 2.80 -16.63
N LEU A 36 -3.98 2.68 -15.93
CA LEU A 36 -5.24 2.23 -16.51
C LEU A 36 -5.71 3.18 -17.62
N SER A 37 -5.67 4.50 -17.40
CA SER A 37 -6.07 5.49 -18.41
C SER A 37 -5.22 5.44 -19.67
N ALA A 38 -3.92 5.11 -19.53
CA ALA A 38 -3.05 4.87 -20.67
C ALA A 38 -3.39 3.55 -21.39
N LEU A 39 -3.64 2.47 -20.63
CA LEU A 39 -3.96 1.15 -21.21
C LEU A 39 -5.25 1.17 -22.04
N ILE A 40 -6.32 1.80 -21.55
CA ILE A 40 -7.63 1.83 -22.23
C ILE A 40 -7.61 2.58 -23.57
N ARG A 41 -6.55 3.33 -23.87
CA ARG A 41 -6.36 4.04 -25.16
C ARG A 41 -5.65 3.18 -26.20
N THR A 42 -5.35 1.92 -25.87
CA THR A 42 -4.69 0.95 -26.73
C THR A 42 -5.63 -0.21 -27.05
N GLU A 43 -5.22 -1.08 -27.98
CA GLU A 43 -5.90 -2.36 -28.24
C GLU A 43 -5.26 -3.53 -27.46
N ASN A 44 -4.45 -3.23 -26.44
CA ASN A 44 -3.82 -4.23 -25.57
C ASN A 44 -4.83 -4.78 -24.56
N TYR A 45 -5.77 -5.58 -25.04
CA TYR A 45 -6.74 -6.28 -24.20
C TYR A 45 -6.10 -7.44 -23.45
N GLY A 46 -6.61 -7.75 -22.26
CA GLY A 46 -6.17 -8.90 -21.50
C GLY A 46 -6.33 -8.74 -19.99
N LEU A 47 -5.71 -9.65 -19.26
CA LEU A 47 -5.63 -9.63 -17.81
C LEU A 47 -4.30 -9.01 -17.37
N TYR A 48 -4.37 -8.02 -16.48
CA TYR A 48 -3.21 -7.28 -15.99
C TYR A 48 -3.21 -7.22 -14.47
N HIS A 49 -2.04 -7.45 -13.87
CA HIS A 49 -1.74 -6.93 -12.55
C HIS A 49 -1.19 -5.51 -12.68
N MET A 50 -1.54 -4.66 -11.72
CA MET A 50 -1.15 -3.26 -11.69
C MET A 50 -0.97 -2.81 -10.23
N THR A 51 0.19 -3.12 -9.67
CA THR A 51 0.57 -2.66 -8.33
C THR A 51 1.82 -1.78 -8.42
N ASN A 52 2.06 -0.95 -7.39
CA ASN A 52 3.38 -0.35 -7.24
C ASN A 52 4.49 -1.41 -7.12
N LEU A 53 5.76 -0.99 -7.15
CA LEU A 53 6.89 -1.92 -6.98
C LEU A 53 7.29 -2.12 -5.53
N GLY A 54 7.89 -3.28 -5.25
CA GLY A 54 8.34 -3.70 -3.93
C GLY A 54 7.28 -4.49 -3.17
N GLU A 55 7.60 -4.88 -1.95
CA GLU A 55 6.70 -5.62 -1.07
C GLU A 55 6.94 -5.21 0.38
N CYS A 56 5.92 -5.40 1.21
CA CYS A 56 6.04 -5.27 2.66
C CYS A 56 4.87 -5.97 3.36
N SER A 57 5.08 -6.34 4.62
CA SER A 57 3.99 -6.66 5.53
C SER A 57 3.15 -5.42 5.88
N TRP A 58 1.93 -5.61 6.38
CA TRP A 58 1.13 -4.49 6.92
C TRP A 58 1.85 -3.76 8.04
N TYR A 59 2.60 -4.47 8.88
CA TYR A 59 3.40 -3.89 9.95
C TYR A 59 4.50 -2.97 9.41
N GLU A 60 5.23 -3.41 8.38
CA GLU A 60 6.24 -2.59 7.72
C GLU A 60 5.63 -1.38 7.01
N PHE A 61 4.44 -1.55 6.40
CA PHE A 61 3.72 -0.42 5.81
C PHE A 61 3.33 0.62 6.88
N ALA A 62 2.82 0.18 8.03
CA ALA A 62 2.51 1.06 9.17
C ALA A 62 3.76 1.80 9.67
N ARG A 63 4.89 1.09 9.82
CA ARG A 63 6.17 1.71 10.21
C ARG A 63 6.60 2.79 9.23
N GLU A 64 6.46 2.54 7.93
CA GLU A 64 6.85 3.51 6.90
C GLU A 64 5.95 4.75 6.91
N ILE A 65 4.63 4.58 7.09
CA ILE A 65 3.69 5.70 7.28
C ILE A 65 4.16 6.60 8.43
N PHE A 66 4.47 6.00 9.58
CA PHE A 66 4.93 6.76 10.75
C PHE A 66 6.30 7.39 10.56
N ARG A 67 7.22 6.69 9.87
CA ARG A 67 8.55 7.22 9.51
C ARG A 67 8.42 8.48 8.65
N GLN A 68 7.62 8.44 7.59
CA GLN A 68 7.46 9.57 6.67
C GLN A 68 6.70 10.74 7.29
N THR A 69 5.75 10.47 8.20
CA THR A 69 5.01 11.50 8.94
C THR A 69 5.70 12.00 10.21
N ARG A 70 6.84 11.41 10.60
CA ARG A 70 7.58 11.71 11.83
C ARG A 70 6.74 11.55 13.10
N ILE A 71 5.77 10.64 13.08
CA ILE A 71 4.96 10.27 14.25
C ILE A 71 5.59 9.04 14.90
N SER A 72 5.61 8.96 16.23
CA SER A 72 6.18 7.82 16.97
C SER A 72 5.14 7.21 17.91
N PRO A 73 4.18 6.42 17.40
CA PRO A 73 3.16 5.78 18.23
C PRO A 73 3.68 4.48 18.86
N HIS A 74 2.93 3.93 19.81
CA HIS A 74 3.19 2.60 20.36
C HIS A 74 2.76 1.54 19.34
N LEU A 75 3.67 1.15 18.44
CA LEU A 75 3.41 0.16 17.38
C LEU A 75 4.07 -1.19 17.73
N SER A 76 3.32 -2.28 17.63
CA SER A 76 3.81 -3.65 17.84
C SER A 76 3.35 -4.58 16.69
N PRO A 77 4.18 -5.55 16.29
CA PRO A 77 3.74 -6.60 15.38
C PRO A 77 2.76 -7.55 16.09
N THR A 78 1.94 -8.26 15.30
CA THR A 78 1.11 -9.41 15.71
C THR A 78 1.03 -10.41 14.55
N THR A 79 0.59 -11.65 14.81
CA THR A 79 0.28 -12.62 13.76
C THR A 79 -1.17 -12.49 13.30
N SER A 80 -1.44 -12.95 12.08
CA SER A 80 -2.78 -13.05 11.50
C SER A 80 -3.70 -13.96 12.33
N GLU A 81 -3.14 -15.04 12.89
CA GLU A 81 -3.83 -15.94 13.83
C GLU A 81 -4.30 -15.19 15.08
N THR A 82 -3.39 -14.46 15.75
CA THR A 82 -3.72 -13.68 16.96
C THR A 82 -4.69 -12.53 16.64
N PHE A 83 -4.58 -11.94 15.46
CA PHE A 83 -5.48 -10.86 15.03
C PHE A 83 -6.91 -11.35 14.78
N GLY A 84 -7.12 -12.62 14.43
CA GLY A 84 -8.44 -13.25 14.38
C GLY A 84 -9.40 -12.64 13.36
N ALA A 85 -8.91 -12.22 12.19
CA ALA A 85 -9.77 -11.68 11.14
C ALA A 85 -10.83 -12.72 10.68
N LYS A 86 -12.10 -12.31 10.56
CA LYS A 86 -13.20 -13.20 10.16
C LYS A 86 -12.98 -13.88 8.80
N ALA A 87 -12.41 -13.14 7.85
CA ALA A 87 -12.10 -13.65 6.52
C ALA A 87 -10.63 -14.07 6.47
N PRO A 88 -10.30 -15.28 5.98
CA PRO A 88 -8.93 -15.69 5.77
C PRO A 88 -8.28 -14.78 4.73
N ARG A 89 -7.02 -14.41 4.98
CA ARG A 89 -6.21 -13.64 4.03
C ARG A 89 -4.97 -14.44 3.68
N PRO A 90 -4.50 -14.38 2.42
CA PRO A 90 -3.28 -15.05 2.04
C PRO A 90 -2.09 -14.46 2.82
N PRO A 91 -1.11 -15.30 3.22
CA PRO A 91 0.13 -14.82 3.83
C PRO A 91 1.00 -14.02 2.85
N TYR A 92 0.84 -14.26 1.54
CA TYR A 92 1.59 -13.59 0.48
C TYR A 92 0.66 -13.26 -0.70
N SER A 93 0.53 -11.98 -1.04
CA SER A 93 -0.31 -11.49 -2.14
C SER A 93 0.37 -10.40 -2.98
N VAL A 94 1.69 -10.48 -3.11
CA VAL A 94 2.46 -9.65 -4.05
C VAL A 94 2.18 -10.11 -5.47
N LEU A 95 2.00 -9.17 -6.39
CA LEU A 95 1.65 -9.43 -7.78
C LEU A 95 2.76 -8.95 -8.70
N ASP A 96 3.06 -9.73 -9.73
CA ASP A 96 3.98 -9.31 -10.79
C ASP A 96 3.24 -8.66 -11.96
N ASN A 97 3.67 -7.44 -12.34
CA ASN A 97 3.16 -6.66 -13.46
C ASN A 97 3.70 -7.14 -14.84
N ALA A 98 4.01 -8.43 -14.99
CA ALA A 98 4.64 -8.97 -16.21
C ALA A 98 3.85 -8.69 -17.50
N ALA A 99 2.52 -8.83 -17.45
CA ALA A 99 1.66 -8.56 -18.61
C ALA A 99 1.71 -7.08 -19.03
N LEU A 100 1.80 -6.17 -18.06
CA LEU A 100 1.89 -4.73 -18.30
C LEU A 100 3.21 -4.38 -18.98
N ARG A 101 4.33 -4.91 -18.46
CA ARG A 101 5.66 -4.75 -19.07
C ARG A 101 5.72 -5.33 -20.48
N LYS A 102 5.13 -6.51 -20.70
CA LYS A 102 5.05 -7.15 -22.03
C LYS A 102 4.24 -6.32 -23.03
N ALA A 103 3.24 -5.58 -22.57
CA ALA A 103 2.46 -4.66 -23.39
C ALA A 103 3.18 -3.33 -23.70
N GLY A 104 4.45 -3.17 -23.28
CA GLY A 104 5.29 -2.01 -23.59
C GLY A 104 5.11 -0.81 -22.65
N PHE A 105 4.38 -0.97 -21.55
CA PHE A 105 4.22 0.09 -20.55
C PHE A 105 5.42 0.13 -19.60
N PRO A 106 5.82 1.33 -19.13
CA PRO A 106 6.77 1.43 -18.03
C PRO A 106 6.18 0.80 -16.77
N ASP A 107 7.04 0.26 -15.91
CA ASP A 107 6.59 -0.28 -14.63
C ASP A 107 6.19 0.86 -13.66
N PHE A 108 5.53 0.50 -12.57
CA PHE A 108 5.17 1.43 -11.52
C PHE A 108 6.41 1.88 -10.73
N ARG A 109 6.29 2.99 -10.00
CA ARG A 109 7.33 3.41 -9.04
C ARG A 109 7.29 2.56 -7.75
N PRO A 110 8.36 2.56 -6.95
CA PRO A 110 8.37 1.97 -5.61
C PRO A 110 7.23 2.49 -4.73
N TRP A 111 6.61 1.61 -3.93
CA TRP A 111 5.45 1.98 -3.13
C TRP A 111 5.73 3.08 -2.09
N GLN A 112 6.99 3.21 -1.63
CA GLN A 112 7.40 4.24 -0.66
C GLN A 112 7.31 5.64 -1.27
N GLU A 113 7.64 5.78 -2.56
CA GLU A 113 7.50 7.05 -3.28
C GLU A 113 6.02 7.42 -3.47
N ALA A 114 5.20 6.41 -3.79
CA ALA A 114 3.76 6.59 -3.92
C ALA A 114 3.10 6.97 -2.58
N LEU A 115 3.56 6.38 -1.47
CA LEU A 115 3.13 6.77 -0.13
C LEU A 115 3.54 8.22 0.19
N ALA A 116 4.75 8.63 -0.17
CA ALA A 116 5.25 9.98 0.10
C ALA A 116 4.40 11.04 -0.60
N GLU A 117 4.05 10.83 -1.87
CA GLU A 117 3.13 11.71 -2.59
C GLU A 117 1.75 11.74 -1.93
N TYR A 118 1.18 10.56 -1.61
CA TYR A 118 -0.11 10.47 -0.96
C TYR A 118 -0.16 11.25 0.37
N LEU A 119 0.87 11.12 1.21
CA LEU A 119 0.94 11.83 2.50
C LEU A 119 1.08 13.35 2.32
N HIS A 120 1.86 13.79 1.32
CA HIS A 120 2.03 15.22 1.02
C HIS A 120 0.73 15.87 0.53
N GLU A 121 -0.01 15.19 -0.35
CA GLU A 121 -1.32 15.66 -0.82
C GLU A 121 -2.33 15.74 0.34
N HIS A 122 -2.35 14.72 1.21
CA HIS A 122 -3.25 14.69 2.37
C HIS A 122 -2.97 15.77 3.41
N GLN A 123 -1.70 16.17 3.59
CA GLN A 123 -1.36 17.29 4.49
C GLN A 123 -1.89 18.63 3.97
N LYS A 124 -1.85 18.86 2.66
CA LYS A 124 -2.37 20.09 2.04
C LYS A 124 -3.89 20.24 2.13
N GLN A 125 -4.61 19.12 2.19
CA GLN A 125 -6.08 19.13 2.28
C GLN A 125 -6.61 19.36 3.70
N ASN A 126 -5.75 19.23 4.71
CA ASN A 126 -6.09 19.44 6.13
C ASN A 126 -5.54 20.77 6.69
N LEU A 127 -4.99 21.62 5.81
CA LEU A 127 -4.58 23.01 6.06
C LEU A 127 -5.59 23.94 5.39
#